data_AF-A0A9P3UMT2-F1
#
_entry.id   AF-A0A9P3UMT2-F1
#
_cell.length_a   1.000
_cell.length_b   1.000
_cell.length_c   1.000
_cell.angle_alpha   90.00
_cell.angle_beta   90.00
_cell.angle_gamma   90.00
#
_symmetry.space_group_name_H-M   'P 1'
#
loop_
_entity.id
_entity.type
_entity.pdbx_description
1 polymer ?
#
loop_
_entity_poly.entity_id
_entity_poly.type
_entity_poly.pdbx_seq_one_letter_code
_entity_poly.pdbx_strand_id
1 'polypeptide(L)'
;MLASRAHRLLCSPRWIAGPVRQLKDDAPSRIRRSLGRNLSERYKRLEKSLRQKQGLRRDIDDLASSSSPLATPAVANAVTTAPERRPETFHGLVIPKEPEPPRDDECCMSNCAVCVYDLYEESLEAYRKAVADLRTKLVALGIPEVEWPKNIRSSTVKKAENRRDVVQNAFEEMERALKRKREMQQKQEAAADAKAASPPDPVVTLPSSAVRRSRREARPASWLETSARLYEGLQWMLFSKR
;
A
#
# COMPACT_ATOMS: atom_id res chain seq x y z
N MET A 1 -20.63 4.16 -68.92
CA MET A 1 -20.68 5.63 -69.05
C MET A 1 -21.94 6.11 -68.35
N LEU A 2 -21.84 7.26 -67.64
CA LEU A 2 -22.90 7.93 -66.87
C LEU A 2 -23.28 7.18 -65.57
N ALA A 3 -23.47 7.77 -64.41
CA ALA A 3 -23.29 9.12 -63.86
C ALA A 3 -23.46 8.93 -62.33
N SER A 4 -22.81 9.75 -61.49
CA SER A 4 -23.47 10.47 -60.39
C SER A 4 -22.55 10.84 -59.23
N ARG A 5 -22.50 12.16 -59.03
CA ARG A 5 -22.73 12.86 -57.76
C ARG A 5 -21.64 12.74 -56.70
N ALA A 6 -20.77 13.75 -56.79
CA ALA A 6 -20.14 14.40 -55.66
C ALA A 6 -21.11 14.60 -54.47
N HIS A 7 -20.68 14.19 -53.29
CA HIS A 7 -21.19 14.73 -52.02
C HIS A 7 -20.00 15.28 -51.23
N ARG A 8 -19.82 16.61 -51.33
CA ARG A 8 -19.15 17.42 -50.33
C ARG A 8 -20.00 17.35 -49.07
N LEU A 9 -19.54 16.64 -48.04
CA LEU A 9 -20.09 16.82 -46.70
C LEU A 9 -19.33 17.96 -46.03
N LEU A 10 -20.09 19.03 -45.84
CA LEU A 10 -19.74 20.27 -45.18
C LEU A 10 -19.32 19.99 -43.75
N CYS A 11 -18.07 20.33 -43.44
CA CYS A 11 -17.61 20.58 -42.09
C CYS A 11 -18.19 21.93 -41.65
N SER A 12 -19.04 21.95 -40.63
CA SER A 12 -19.37 23.16 -39.87
C SER A 12 -19.94 22.78 -38.51
N PRO A 13 -19.15 22.86 -37.43
CA PRO A 13 -19.71 23.06 -36.11
C PRO A 13 -20.20 24.51 -36.04
N ARG A 14 -21.51 24.66 -35.87
CA ARG A 14 -22.22 25.91 -35.61
C ARG A 14 -21.90 26.34 -34.18
N TRP A 15 -20.80 27.05 -34.00
CA TRP A 15 -20.46 27.70 -32.74
C TRP A 15 -21.44 28.85 -32.50
N ILE A 16 -22.16 28.77 -31.38
CA ILE A 16 -23.08 29.80 -30.90
C ILE A 16 -22.21 31.00 -30.48
N ALA A 17 -22.23 32.07 -31.27
CA ALA A 17 -21.63 33.34 -30.93
C ALA A 17 -22.47 34.00 -29.83
N GLY A 18 -22.06 33.81 -28.57
CA GLY A 18 -22.50 34.66 -27.47
C GLY A 18 -21.88 36.06 -27.60
N PRO A 19 -22.56 37.12 -27.12
CA PRO A 19 -22.03 38.47 -27.19
C PRO A 19 -20.75 38.56 -26.33
N VAL A 20 -19.63 38.81 -27.00
CA VAL A 20 -18.35 39.17 -26.39
C VAL A 20 -18.58 40.47 -25.62
N ARG A 21 -18.74 40.38 -24.30
CA ARG A 21 -18.58 41.55 -23.44
C ARG A 21 -17.16 42.03 -23.64
N GLN A 22 -17.02 43.20 -24.25
CA GLN A 22 -15.78 43.96 -24.29
C GLN A 22 -15.27 44.13 -22.85
N LEU A 23 -14.36 43.26 -22.44
CA LEU A 23 -13.44 43.54 -21.36
C LEU A 23 -12.59 44.70 -21.89
N LYS A 24 -12.93 45.91 -21.46
CA LYS A 24 -12.02 47.04 -21.53
C LYS A 24 -10.75 46.59 -20.83
N ASP A 25 -9.69 46.50 -21.61
CA ASP A 25 -8.33 46.45 -21.10
C ASP A 25 -8.09 47.77 -20.34
N ASP A 26 -8.52 47.81 -19.08
CA ASP A 26 -8.10 48.82 -18.13
C ASP A 26 -6.63 48.54 -17.82
N ALA A 27 -5.76 49.07 -18.69
CA ALA A 27 -4.32 49.10 -18.48
C ALA A 27 -4.04 49.58 -17.05
N PRO A 28 -3.19 48.89 -16.27
CA PRO A 28 -2.86 49.35 -14.93
C PRO A 28 -2.14 50.69 -15.05
N SER A 29 -2.86 51.76 -14.72
CA SER A 29 -2.30 53.10 -14.63
C SER A 29 -1.01 53.04 -13.80
N ARG A 30 0.10 53.47 -14.41
CA ARG A 30 1.39 53.55 -13.75
C ARG A 30 1.19 54.31 -12.44
N ILE A 31 1.40 53.62 -11.33
CA ILE A 31 1.47 54.21 -10.00
C ILE A 31 2.67 55.15 -10.00
N ARG A 32 2.44 56.41 -10.38
CA ARG A 32 3.37 57.50 -10.10
C ARG A 32 3.42 57.61 -8.59
N ARG A 33 4.51 57.15 -7.99
CA ARG A 33 4.78 57.28 -6.55
C ARG A 33 4.95 58.76 -6.25
N SER A 34 3.84 59.44 -5.99
CA SER A 34 3.80 60.75 -5.33
C SER A 34 4.18 60.50 -3.87
N LEU A 35 5.48 60.46 -3.62
CA LEU A 35 6.07 60.37 -2.30
C LEU A 35 5.88 61.72 -1.61
N GLY A 36 4.88 61.81 -0.73
CA GLY A 36 4.93 62.80 0.36
C GLY A 36 3.80 63.82 0.46
N ARG A 37 2.68 63.70 -0.25
CA ARG A 37 1.52 64.59 0.02
C ARG A 37 0.25 63.75 0.20
N ASN A 38 -0.41 63.99 1.33
CA ASN A 38 -1.65 63.37 1.85
C ASN A 38 -1.47 62.25 2.91
N LEU A 39 -0.67 62.52 3.94
CA LEU A 39 -0.69 61.73 5.19
C LEU A 39 -2.11 61.60 5.78
N SER A 40 -2.92 62.65 5.65
CA SER A 40 -4.33 62.67 6.07
C SER A 40 -5.19 61.68 5.29
N GLU A 41 -5.07 61.59 3.97
CA GLU A 41 -5.80 60.60 3.17
C GLU A 41 -5.31 59.18 3.44
N ARG A 42 -3.99 59.01 3.62
CA ARG A 42 -3.42 57.72 3.98
C ARG A 42 -3.93 57.23 5.34
N TYR A 43 -4.00 58.14 6.32
CA TYR A 43 -4.58 57.85 7.63
C TYR A 43 -6.06 57.47 7.50
N LYS A 44 -6.86 58.26 6.77
CA LYS A 44 -8.28 57.95 6.53
C LYS A 44 -8.48 56.59 5.86
N ARG A 45 -7.64 56.23 4.89
CA ARG A 45 -7.67 54.91 4.23
C ARG A 45 -7.29 53.79 5.20
N LEU A 46 -6.27 54.01 6.02
CA LEU A 46 -5.84 53.04 7.03
C LEU A 46 -6.92 52.83 8.10
N GLU A 47 -7.56 53.89 8.58
CA GLU A 47 -8.66 53.82 9.55
C GLU A 47 -9.84 53.01 8.99
N LYS A 48 -10.23 53.27 7.73
CA LYS A 48 -11.28 52.48 7.04
C LYS A 48 -10.91 50.99 6.97
N SER A 49 -9.67 50.67 6.60
CA SER A 49 -9.19 49.29 6.52
C SER A 49 -9.19 48.60 7.89
N LEU A 50 -8.79 49.30 8.95
CA LEU A 50 -8.82 48.77 10.32
C LEU A 50 -10.25 48.48 10.80
N ARG A 51 -11.21 49.39 10.53
CA ARG A 51 -12.63 49.16 10.86
C ARG A 51 -13.20 47.96 10.10
N GLN A 52 -12.91 47.84 8.81
CA GLN A 52 -13.33 46.69 8.00
C GLN A 52 -12.73 45.38 8.50
N LYS A 53 -11.44 45.37 8.87
CA LYS A 53 -10.78 44.20 9.47
C LYS A 53 -11.39 43.79 10.80
N GLN A 54 -11.81 44.76 11.62
CA GLN A 54 -12.51 44.49 12.88
C GLN A 54 -13.90 43.89 12.64
N GLY A 55 -14.64 44.35 11.62
CA GLY A 55 -15.92 43.75 11.22
C GLY A 55 -15.77 42.29 10.82
N LEU A 56 -14.86 42.00 9.89
CA LEU A 56 -14.58 40.63 9.44
C LEU A 56 -14.15 39.70 10.59
N ARG A 57 -13.40 40.22 11.58
CA ARG A 57 -13.03 39.43 12.77
C ARG A 57 -14.27 39.04 13.59
N ARG A 58 -15.21 39.97 13.80
CA ARG A 58 -16.47 39.66 14.49
C ARG A 58 -17.31 38.66 13.71
N ASP A 59 -17.41 38.82 12.39
CA ASP A 59 -18.14 37.87 11.56
C ASP A 59 -17.55 36.45 11.66
N ILE A 60 -16.22 36.32 11.73
CA ILE A 60 -15.53 35.04 11.95
C ILE A 60 -15.86 34.47 13.34
N ASP A 61 -15.81 35.30 14.38
CA ASP A 61 -16.10 34.88 15.76
C ASP A 61 -17.58 34.49 15.92
N ASP A 62 -18.50 35.18 15.25
CA ASP A 62 -19.93 34.88 15.21
C ASP A 62 -20.20 33.58 14.44
N LEU A 63 -19.53 33.36 13.30
CA LEU A 63 -19.61 32.09 12.57
C LEU A 63 -19.08 30.93 13.42
N ALA A 64 -17.95 31.12 14.09
CA ALA A 64 -17.38 30.12 14.99
C ALA A 64 -18.30 29.83 16.20
N SER A 65 -18.93 30.86 16.76
CA SER A 65 -19.86 30.72 17.88
C SER A 65 -21.21 30.12 17.47
N SER A 66 -21.70 30.44 16.26
CA SER A 66 -22.92 29.90 15.68
C SER A 66 -22.76 28.45 15.22
N SER A 67 -21.53 28.00 14.94
CA SER A 67 -21.19 26.60 14.69
C SER A 67 -21.19 25.72 15.96
N SER A 68 -22.06 26.03 16.92
CA SER A 68 -22.31 25.17 18.08
C SER A 68 -22.97 23.86 17.62
N PRO A 69 -22.47 22.68 18.02
CA PRO A 69 -22.84 21.39 17.43
C PRO A 69 -24.12 20.82 18.06
N LEU A 70 -25.26 21.51 17.95
CA LEU A 70 -26.55 20.96 18.33
C LEU A 70 -27.56 20.99 17.18
N ALA A 71 -27.98 19.77 16.79
CA ALA A 71 -29.16 19.39 16.03
C ALA A 71 -29.13 19.57 14.49
N THR A 72 -28.60 18.56 13.80
CA THR A 72 -29.19 18.05 12.56
C THR A 72 -30.00 16.78 12.86
N PRO A 73 -31.29 16.67 12.45
CA PRO A 73 -32.04 15.43 12.58
C PRO A 73 -31.47 14.36 11.64
N ALA A 74 -31.48 13.13 12.12
CA ALA A 74 -30.91 11.94 11.51
C ALA A 74 -31.42 11.68 10.08
N VAL A 75 -30.49 11.70 9.12
CA VAL A 75 -30.53 10.77 7.99
C VAL A 75 -29.31 9.88 8.16
N ALA A 76 -29.57 8.66 8.61
CA ALA A 76 -28.56 7.66 8.90
C ALA A 76 -27.89 7.19 7.60
N ASN A 77 -26.77 7.82 7.25
CA ASN A 77 -25.69 7.15 6.57
C ASN A 77 -24.55 7.05 7.58
N ALA A 78 -24.33 5.85 8.09
CA ALA A 78 -23.30 5.54 9.06
C ALA A 78 -21.91 5.70 8.42
N VAL A 79 -21.43 6.95 8.36
CA VAL A 79 -20.00 7.23 8.21
C VAL A 79 -19.42 7.15 9.61
N THR A 80 -18.68 6.08 9.86
CA THR A 80 -17.90 5.90 11.08
C THR A 80 -17.08 7.16 11.33
N THR A 81 -17.34 7.81 12.46
CA THR A 81 -16.67 9.01 12.93
C THR A 81 -15.21 8.70 13.26
N ALA A 82 -14.34 8.71 12.25
CA ALA A 82 -12.93 8.99 12.46
C ALA A 82 -12.83 10.48 12.87
N PRO A 83 -12.15 10.82 13.97
CA PRO A 83 -11.97 12.22 14.31
C PRO A 83 -11.17 12.86 13.17
N GLU A 84 -11.74 13.88 12.50
CA GLU A 84 -11.00 14.79 11.63
C GLU A 84 -9.92 15.48 12.47
N ARG A 85 -8.78 14.81 12.63
CA ARG A 85 -7.62 15.32 13.32
C ARG A 85 -6.93 16.28 12.36
N ARG A 86 -6.71 17.50 12.85
CA ARG A 86 -5.93 18.53 12.18
C ARG A 86 -4.64 17.90 11.62
N PRO A 87 -4.26 18.22 10.37
CA PRO A 87 -3.06 17.66 9.77
C PRO A 87 -1.87 17.96 10.68
N GLU A 88 -1.14 16.92 11.08
CA GLU A 88 0.05 17.06 11.90
C GLU A 88 1.06 17.91 11.10
N THR A 89 1.46 19.05 11.65
CA THR A 89 2.45 19.92 11.05
C THR A 89 3.77 19.77 11.80
N PHE A 90 4.86 19.60 11.05
CA PHE A 90 6.21 19.45 11.58
C PHE A 90 7.12 20.44 10.88
N HIS A 91 7.71 21.38 11.63
CA HIS A 91 8.50 22.49 11.08
C HIS A 91 7.78 23.28 9.96
N GLY A 92 6.46 23.44 10.08
CA GLY A 92 5.63 24.13 9.08
C GLY A 92 5.34 23.29 7.82
N LEU A 93 5.84 22.06 7.74
CA LEU A 93 5.50 21.10 6.70
C LEU A 93 4.36 20.20 7.16
N VAL A 94 3.35 20.01 6.32
CA VAL A 94 2.24 19.09 6.59
C VAL A 94 2.72 17.66 6.42
N ILE A 95 2.46 16.82 7.42
CA ILE A 95 2.70 15.38 7.36
C ILE A 95 1.47 14.68 6.78
N PRO A 96 1.59 13.99 5.63
CA PRO A 96 0.58 13.12 5.09
C PRO A 96 0.26 12.02 6.10
N LYS A 97 -1.03 11.72 6.25
CA LYS A 97 -1.48 10.55 7.00
C LYS A 97 -1.46 9.34 6.06
N GLU A 98 -1.11 8.19 6.60
CA GLU A 98 -1.25 6.93 5.88
C GLU A 98 -2.75 6.64 5.64
N PRO A 99 -3.14 6.27 4.41
CA PRO A 99 -4.52 5.91 4.12
C PRO A 99 -4.91 4.65 4.90
N GLU A 100 -6.15 4.61 5.38
CA GLU A 100 -6.68 3.44 6.08
C GLU A 100 -7.06 2.37 5.05
N PRO A 101 -6.74 1.08 5.30
CA PRO A 101 -7.12 0.02 4.39
C PRO A 101 -8.64 -0.09 4.32
N PRO A 102 -9.20 -0.33 3.13
CA PRO A 102 -10.63 -0.55 2.99
C PRO A 102 -11.03 -1.81 3.73
N ARG A 103 -12.27 -1.84 4.22
CA ARG A 103 -12.81 -3.03 4.88
C ARG A 103 -13.31 -4.04 3.86
N ASP A 104 -13.38 -5.31 4.27
CA ASP A 104 -13.82 -6.40 3.38
C ASP A 104 -15.27 -6.21 2.87
N ASP A 105 -16.12 -5.55 3.64
CA ASP A 105 -17.52 -5.23 3.29
C ASP A 105 -17.65 -4.13 2.23
N GLU A 106 -16.61 -3.34 2.00
CA GLU A 106 -16.57 -2.33 0.93
C GLU A 106 -16.23 -2.97 -0.44
N CYS A 107 -15.66 -4.18 -0.43
CA CYS A 107 -15.38 -4.93 -1.65
C CYS A 107 -16.67 -5.61 -2.16
N CYS A 108 -17.18 -5.11 -3.28
CA CYS A 108 -18.41 -5.64 -3.89
C CYS A 108 -18.28 -7.08 -4.44
N MET A 109 -17.06 -7.61 -4.60
CA MET A 109 -16.74 -8.95 -5.13
C MET A 109 -17.35 -9.31 -6.51
N SER A 110 -18.02 -8.36 -7.18
CA SER A 110 -18.79 -8.57 -8.42
C SER A 110 -18.11 -8.01 -9.68
N ASN A 111 -16.78 -7.81 -9.62
CA ASN A 111 -15.97 -7.26 -10.71
C ASN A 111 -16.46 -5.87 -11.18
N CYS A 112 -16.54 -4.91 -10.25
CA CYS A 112 -16.81 -3.51 -10.56
C CYS A 112 -15.73 -2.89 -11.47
N ALA A 113 -16.08 -1.85 -12.21
CA ALA A 113 -15.15 -1.16 -13.12
C ALA A 113 -14.00 -0.44 -12.39
N VAL A 114 -14.19 -0.09 -11.11
CA VAL A 114 -13.16 0.48 -10.23
C VAL A 114 -13.15 -0.33 -8.95
N CYS A 115 -12.02 -0.93 -8.60
CA CYS A 115 -11.87 -1.68 -7.36
C CYS A 115 -11.48 -0.73 -6.22
N VAL A 116 -12.06 -0.94 -5.04
CA VAL A 116 -11.71 -0.17 -3.84
C VAL A 116 -10.23 -0.41 -3.46
N TYR A 117 -9.72 -1.62 -3.70
CA TYR A 117 -8.30 -1.93 -3.48
C TYR A 117 -7.39 -1.17 -4.45
N ASP A 118 -7.78 -0.98 -5.71
CA ASP A 118 -7.00 -0.20 -6.67
C ASP A 118 -6.90 1.27 -6.23
N LEU A 119 -8.03 1.87 -5.78
CA LEU A 119 -8.04 3.22 -5.22
C LEU A 119 -7.17 3.33 -3.97
N TYR A 120 -7.18 2.29 -3.13
CA TYR A 120 -6.32 2.23 -1.96
C TYR A 120 -4.83 2.16 -2.35
N GLU A 121 -4.47 1.34 -3.35
CA GLU A 121 -3.10 1.27 -3.86
C GLU A 121 -2.64 2.60 -4.46
N GLU A 122 -3.48 3.28 -5.25
CA GLU A 122 -3.21 4.62 -5.75
C GLU A 122 -2.98 5.63 -4.61
N SER A 123 -3.81 5.56 -3.56
CA SER A 123 -3.65 6.42 -2.38
C SER A 123 -2.36 6.13 -1.61
N LEU A 124 -1.94 4.86 -1.52
CA LEU A 124 -0.67 4.45 -0.92
C LEU A 124 0.53 4.96 -1.73
N GLU A 125 0.45 4.90 -3.05
CA GLU A 125 1.49 5.46 -3.92
C GLU A 125 1.61 6.97 -3.76
N ALA A 126 0.48 7.68 -3.75
CA ALA A 126 0.43 9.12 -3.50
C ALA A 126 1.04 9.48 -2.14
N TYR A 127 0.71 8.71 -1.09
CA TYR A 127 1.29 8.85 0.23
C TYR A 127 2.82 8.66 0.21
N ARG A 128 3.32 7.59 -0.42
CA ARG A 128 4.77 7.33 -0.52
C ARG A 128 5.52 8.45 -1.24
N LYS A 129 4.95 8.98 -2.32
CA LYS A 129 5.50 10.13 -3.07
C LYS A 129 5.56 11.38 -2.18
N ALA A 130 4.46 11.72 -1.51
CA ALA A 130 4.40 12.87 -0.61
C ALA A 130 5.39 12.75 0.56
N VAL A 131 5.55 11.55 1.13
CA VAL A 131 6.56 11.29 2.17
C VAL A 131 7.98 11.47 1.63
N ALA A 132 8.28 10.97 0.42
CA ALA A 132 9.59 11.18 -0.20
C ALA A 132 9.89 12.67 -0.40
N ASP A 133 8.92 13.44 -0.91
CA ASP A 133 9.05 14.89 -1.08
C ASP A 133 9.23 15.64 0.25
N LEU A 134 8.66 15.13 1.34
CA LEU A 134 8.87 15.71 2.66
C LEU A 134 10.24 15.40 3.20
N ARG A 135 10.74 14.17 2.99
CA ARG A 135 12.11 13.81 3.37
C ARG A 135 13.12 14.69 2.66
N THR A 136 12.96 14.94 1.35
CA THR A 136 13.86 15.83 0.61
C THR A 136 13.82 17.26 1.16
N LYS A 137 12.63 17.78 1.50
CA LYS A 137 12.49 19.11 2.15
C LYS A 137 13.13 19.16 3.53
N LEU A 138 12.96 18.14 4.36
CA LEU A 138 13.55 18.08 5.71
C LEU A 138 15.08 18.00 5.64
N VAL A 139 15.62 17.23 4.70
CA VAL A 139 17.06 17.17 4.44
C VAL A 139 17.58 18.52 3.94
N ALA A 140 16.84 19.20 3.05
CA ALA A 140 17.19 20.54 2.59
C ALA A 140 17.20 21.59 3.72
N LEU A 141 16.36 21.40 4.76
CA LEU A 141 16.37 22.19 5.98
C LEU A 141 17.46 21.77 6.99
N GLY A 142 18.21 20.69 6.72
CA GLY A 142 19.29 20.21 7.58
C GLY A 142 18.82 19.50 8.85
N ILE A 143 17.57 19.03 8.91
CA ILE A 143 17.00 18.38 10.09
C ILE A 143 17.41 16.89 10.11
N PRO A 144 18.09 16.38 11.16
CA PRO A 144 18.55 14.99 11.21
C PRO A 144 17.38 14.00 11.31
N GLU A 145 17.53 12.79 10.73
CA GLU A 145 16.47 11.76 10.68
C GLU A 145 15.97 11.28 12.06
N VAL A 146 16.76 11.49 13.12
CA VAL A 146 16.42 11.11 14.51
C VAL A 146 15.26 11.93 15.05
N GLU A 147 15.11 13.17 14.60
CA GLU A 147 14.06 14.09 15.02
C GLU A 147 12.76 13.89 14.25
N TRP A 148 12.80 13.14 13.15
CA TRP A 148 11.62 12.94 12.31
C TRP A 148 10.56 12.10 13.04
N PRO A 149 9.28 12.26 12.73
CA PRO A 149 8.22 11.40 13.24
C PRO A 149 8.42 9.92 12.85
N LYS A 150 8.04 8.98 13.74
CA LYS A 150 8.29 7.53 13.56
C LYS A 150 7.75 6.96 12.25
N ASN A 151 6.62 7.47 11.77
CA ASN A 151 5.95 7.09 10.52
C ASN A 151 6.72 7.51 9.26
N ILE A 152 7.57 8.54 9.32
CA ILE A 152 8.33 9.05 8.17
C ILE A 152 9.79 8.58 8.18
N ARG A 153 10.31 8.07 9.31
CA ARG A 153 11.71 7.61 9.42
C ARG A 153 12.06 6.54 8.38
N SER A 154 13.30 6.58 7.87
CA SER A 154 13.83 5.63 6.88
C SER A 154 14.10 4.22 7.48
N SER A 155 14.24 4.13 8.81
CA SER A 155 14.68 2.92 9.50
C SER A 155 13.72 1.74 9.39
N THR A 156 12.42 2.00 9.27
CA THR A 156 11.40 0.96 9.07
C THR A 156 11.56 0.26 7.72
N VAL A 157 11.90 1.03 6.68
CA VAL A 157 12.14 0.52 5.32
C VAL A 157 13.38 -0.37 5.29
N LYS A 158 14.51 0.10 5.85
CA LYS A 158 15.76 -0.68 5.92
C LYS A 158 15.60 -2.01 6.68
N LYS A 159 14.80 -2.02 7.76
CA LYS A 159 14.53 -3.24 8.52
C LYS A 159 13.69 -4.25 7.73
N ALA A 160 12.78 -3.79 6.88
CA ALA A 160 11.96 -4.65 6.04
C ALA A 160 12.76 -5.24 4.86
N GLU A 161 13.62 -4.44 4.22
CA GLU A 161 14.53 -4.88 3.16
C GLU A 161 15.46 -6.01 3.65
N ASN A 162 16.16 -5.79 4.77
CA ASN A 162 17.03 -6.83 5.37
C ASN A 162 16.27 -8.13 5.67
N ARG A 163 15.01 -8.06 6.11
CA ARG A 163 14.20 -9.27 6.36
C ARG A 163 13.87 -10.01 5.06
N ARG A 164 13.56 -9.30 3.98
CA ARG A 164 13.29 -9.90 2.67
C ARG A 164 14.54 -10.57 2.12
N ASP A 165 15.70 -9.93 2.23
CA ASP A 165 16.97 -10.48 1.76
C ASP A 165 17.33 -11.77 2.52
N VAL A 166 17.16 -11.77 3.85
CA VAL A 166 17.37 -12.98 4.68
C VAL A 166 16.43 -14.11 4.27
N VAL A 167 15.16 -13.81 3.99
CA VAL A 167 14.17 -14.81 3.57
C VAL A 167 14.48 -15.35 2.17
N GLN A 168 14.87 -14.49 1.22
CA GLN A 168 15.25 -14.92 -0.13
C GLN A 168 16.47 -15.84 -0.11
N ASN A 169 17.50 -15.48 0.68
CA ASN A 169 18.69 -16.32 0.83
C ASN A 169 18.36 -17.69 1.44
N ALA A 170 17.49 -17.75 2.46
CA ALA A 170 17.07 -19.01 3.07
C ALA A 170 16.32 -19.92 2.08
N PHE A 171 15.50 -19.34 1.20
CA PHE A 171 14.78 -20.09 0.19
C PHE A 171 15.71 -20.66 -0.89
N GLU A 172 16.67 -19.86 -1.38
CA GLU A 172 17.68 -20.33 -2.33
C GLU A 172 18.52 -21.49 -1.78
N GLU A 173 18.90 -21.43 -0.50
CA GLU A 173 19.62 -22.52 0.16
C GLU A 173 18.77 -23.81 0.22
N MET A 174 17.47 -23.67 0.52
CA MET A 174 16.55 -24.80 0.54
C MET A 174 16.37 -25.42 -0.85
N GLU A 175 16.25 -24.61 -1.90
CA GLU A 175 16.17 -25.10 -3.28
C GLU A 175 17.43 -25.86 -3.69
N ARG A 176 18.62 -25.33 -3.36
CA ARG A 176 19.91 -26.02 -3.60
C ARG A 176 19.97 -27.35 -2.84
N ALA A 177 19.49 -27.39 -1.60
CA ALA A 177 19.46 -28.60 -0.80
C ALA A 177 18.51 -29.67 -1.38
N LEU A 178 17.32 -29.26 -1.84
CA LEU A 178 16.36 -30.17 -2.48
C LEU A 178 16.90 -30.75 -3.79
N LYS A 179 17.59 -29.93 -4.60
CA LYS A 179 18.22 -30.39 -5.85
C LYS A 179 19.27 -31.48 -5.58
N ARG A 180 20.15 -31.25 -4.59
CA ARG A 180 21.15 -32.26 -4.16
C ARG A 180 20.50 -33.56 -3.71
N LYS A 181 19.42 -33.50 -2.93
CA LYS A 181 18.69 -34.70 -2.48
C LYS A 181 18.07 -35.46 -3.66
N ARG A 182 17.44 -34.76 -4.61
CA ARG A 182 16.88 -35.37 -5.82
C ARG A 182 17.95 -36.06 -6.67
N GLU A 183 19.10 -35.41 -6.85
CA GLU A 183 20.24 -35.99 -7.58
C GLU A 183 20.80 -37.24 -6.88
N MET A 184 20.87 -37.23 -5.55
CA MET A 184 21.28 -38.44 -4.80
C MET A 184 20.26 -39.57 -4.93
N GLN A 185 18.96 -39.27 -4.86
CA GLN A 185 17.89 -40.27 -5.03
C GLN A 185 17.92 -40.88 -6.43
N GLN A 186 18.01 -40.06 -7.49
CA GLN A 186 18.12 -40.56 -8.86
C GLN A 186 19.34 -41.46 -9.06
N LYS A 187 20.49 -41.13 -8.45
CA LYS A 187 21.68 -41.99 -8.50
C LYS A 187 21.47 -43.30 -7.75
N GLN A 188 20.78 -43.27 -6.60
CA GLN A 188 20.44 -44.47 -5.84
C GLN A 188 19.46 -45.38 -6.59
N GLU A 189 18.45 -44.79 -7.24
CA GLU A 189 17.48 -45.49 -8.10
C GLU A 189 18.19 -46.13 -9.31
N ALA A 190 19.01 -45.35 -10.03
CA ALA A 190 19.79 -45.88 -11.16
C ALA A 190 20.77 -47.00 -10.74
N ALA A 191 21.38 -46.89 -9.56
CA ALA A 191 22.24 -47.96 -9.02
C ALA A 191 21.43 -49.20 -8.59
N ALA A 192 20.21 -49.03 -8.09
CA ALA A 192 19.30 -50.13 -7.77
C ALA A 192 18.85 -50.85 -9.06
N ASP A 193 18.51 -50.11 -10.11
CA ASP A 193 18.15 -50.66 -11.42
C ASP A 193 19.33 -51.40 -12.08
N ALA A 194 20.55 -50.85 -12.02
CA ALA A 194 21.75 -51.53 -12.52
C ALA A 194 22.06 -52.82 -11.75
N LYS A 195 21.75 -52.88 -10.45
CA LYS A 195 21.92 -54.08 -9.62
C LYS A 195 20.84 -55.13 -9.90
N ALA A 196 19.65 -54.71 -10.31
CA ALA A 196 18.58 -55.59 -10.77
C ALA A 196 18.82 -56.14 -12.19
N ALA A 197 19.62 -55.45 -13.00
CA ALA A 197 19.98 -55.86 -14.36
C ALA A 197 21.21 -56.79 -14.47
N SER A 198 21.87 -57.14 -13.36
CA SER A 198 22.91 -58.19 -13.38
C SER A 198 22.25 -59.57 -13.60
N PRO A 199 22.70 -60.36 -14.59
CA PRO A 199 22.11 -61.66 -14.88
C PRO A 199 22.34 -62.62 -13.69
N PRO A 200 21.38 -63.50 -13.36
CA PRO A 200 21.56 -64.47 -12.29
C PRO A 200 22.69 -65.44 -12.65
N ASP A 201 23.68 -65.56 -11.75
CA ASP A 201 24.73 -66.59 -11.84
C ASP A 201 24.12 -68.00 -11.93
N PRO A 202 24.76 -68.94 -12.65
CA PRO A 202 24.25 -70.30 -12.78
C PRO A 202 24.23 -71.01 -11.43
N VAL A 203 23.06 -71.53 -11.09
CA VAL A 203 22.75 -72.24 -9.84
C VAL A 203 23.71 -73.42 -9.64
N VAL A 204 24.61 -73.32 -8.64
CA VAL A 204 25.29 -74.47 -8.05
C VAL A 204 24.46 -74.96 -6.87
N THR A 205 23.77 -76.08 -7.07
CA THR A 205 22.97 -76.78 -6.06
C THR A 205 23.87 -77.57 -5.12
N LEU A 206 23.92 -77.19 -3.84
CA LEU A 206 24.44 -78.04 -2.76
C LEU A 206 23.32 -78.43 -1.80
N PRO A 207 23.30 -79.69 -1.30
CA PRO A 207 22.16 -80.20 -0.57
C PRO A 207 22.13 -79.74 0.89
N SER A 208 20.92 -79.34 1.26
CA SER A 208 20.27 -79.32 2.57
C SER A 208 21.04 -79.97 3.73
N SER A 209 21.46 -79.15 4.70
CA SER A 209 21.33 -79.49 6.12
C SER A 209 21.49 -78.25 7.01
N ALA A 210 20.81 -78.29 8.16
CA ALA A 210 20.84 -77.36 9.29
C ALA A 210 19.95 -76.10 9.19
N VAL A 211 18.70 -76.30 9.56
CA VAL A 211 17.80 -75.29 10.15
C VAL A 211 18.52 -74.59 11.31
N ARG A 212 19.06 -73.39 11.07
CA ARG A 212 19.32 -72.40 12.12
C ARG A 212 18.18 -71.40 12.10
N ARG A 213 17.30 -71.46 13.11
CA ARG A 213 16.32 -70.41 13.40
C ARG A 213 17.08 -69.13 13.76
N SER A 214 17.36 -68.29 12.76
CA SER A 214 17.76 -66.90 12.97
C SER A 214 16.55 -66.13 13.45
N ARG A 215 16.62 -65.70 14.70
CA ARG A 215 15.71 -64.76 15.35
C ARG A 215 15.52 -63.55 14.42
N ARG A 216 14.32 -63.41 13.84
CA ARG A 216 13.93 -62.18 13.16
C ARG A 216 13.89 -61.10 14.23
N GLU A 217 14.90 -60.25 14.28
CA GLU A 217 14.80 -58.99 15.01
C GLU A 217 13.64 -58.20 14.43
N ALA A 218 12.64 -57.99 15.27
CA ALA A 218 11.50 -57.15 14.97
C ALA A 218 12.02 -55.76 14.60
N ARG A 219 11.70 -55.31 13.38
CA ARG A 219 11.82 -53.91 12.99
C ARG A 219 11.10 -53.07 14.05
N PRO A 220 11.73 -52.05 14.66
CA PRO A 220 11.06 -51.27 15.69
C PRO A 220 9.93 -50.47 15.07
N ALA A 221 8.71 -50.71 15.54
CA ALA A 221 7.47 -50.02 15.21
C ALA A 221 7.43 -48.55 15.71
N SER A 222 8.59 -47.88 15.73
CA SER A 222 8.78 -46.58 16.39
C SER A 222 8.10 -45.42 15.66
N TRP A 223 7.90 -45.51 14.33
CA TRP A 223 7.38 -44.37 13.56
C TRP A 223 5.87 -44.14 13.74
N LEU A 224 5.08 -45.22 13.77
CA LEU A 224 3.63 -45.17 14.00
C LEU A 224 3.28 -44.78 15.45
N GLU A 225 4.15 -45.11 16.40
CA GLU A 225 3.96 -44.78 17.81
C GLU A 225 4.36 -43.33 18.12
N THR A 226 5.36 -42.78 17.41
CA THR A 226 5.72 -41.36 17.51
C THR A 226 4.69 -40.42 16.89
N SER A 227 4.03 -40.82 15.79
CA SER A 227 3.00 -39.99 15.18
C SER A 227 1.74 -39.92 16.05
N ALA A 228 1.33 -41.02 16.68
CA ALA A 228 0.20 -41.04 17.61
C ALA A 228 0.38 -40.04 18.77
N ARG A 229 1.59 -39.96 19.36
CA ARG A 229 1.90 -39.01 20.45
C ARG A 229 1.90 -37.54 20.01
N LEU A 230 2.29 -37.26 18.77
CA LEU A 230 2.24 -35.90 18.22
C LEU A 230 0.79 -35.46 17.95
N TYR A 231 -0.06 -36.36 17.45
CA TYR A 231 -1.46 -36.07 17.21
C TYR A 231 -2.26 -35.88 18.50
N GLU A 232 -1.99 -36.64 19.57
CA GLU A 232 -2.60 -36.40 20.88
C GLU A 232 -2.19 -35.03 21.48
N GLY A 233 -0.92 -34.63 21.35
CA GLY A 233 -0.45 -33.32 21.82
C GLY A 233 -1.08 -32.15 21.05
N LEU A 234 -1.25 -32.29 19.74
CA LEU A 234 -1.94 -31.31 18.90
C LEU A 234 -3.44 -31.24 19.22
N GLN A 235 -4.07 -32.38 19.51
CA GLN A 235 -5.48 -32.44 19.92
C GLN A 235 -5.71 -31.75 21.27
N TRP A 236 -4.82 -31.92 22.25
CA TRP A 236 -4.88 -31.18 23.51
C TRP A 236 -4.70 -29.66 23.33
N MET A 237 -3.78 -29.22 22.45
CA MET A 237 -3.61 -27.78 22.19
C MET A 237 -4.79 -27.14 21.44
N LEU A 238 -5.48 -27.89 20.57
CA LEU A 238 -6.62 -27.38 19.81
C LEU A 238 -7.94 -27.39 20.60
N PHE A 239 -8.11 -28.27 21.60
CA PHE A 239 -9.36 -28.39 22.37
C PHE A 239 -9.31 -27.86 23.82
N SER A 240 -8.17 -27.40 24.33
CA SER A 240 -8.07 -26.87 25.72
C SER A 240 -8.53 -25.41 25.91
N LYS A 241 -9.16 -24.78 24.91
CA LYS A 241 -9.74 -23.42 25.04
C LYS A 241 -11.25 -23.42 24.76
N ARG A 242 -12.00 -24.19 25.54
CA ARG A 242 -13.45 -24.01 25.66
C ARG A 242 -13.86 -24.09 27.12
#